data_AF-A0A231H2Q2-F1
#
_entry.id   AF-A0A231H2Q2-F1
#
_cell.length_a   1.000
_cell.length_b   1.000
_cell.length_c   1.000
_cell.angle_alpha   90.00
_cell.angle_beta   90.00
_cell.angle_gamma   90.00
#
_symmetry.space_group_name_H-M   'P 1'
#
loop_
_entity.id
_entity.type
_entity.pdbx_description
1 polymer ?
#
loop_
_entity_poly.entity_id
_entity_poly.type
_entity_poly.pdbx_seq_one_letter_code
_entity_poly.pdbx_strand_id
1 'polypeptide(L)'
;MGNSTAQPLSRDETVDILLDALDPYIASTRHALGLAHTMATVIGGEPLYLLNNAITDYQPRERLVRSASRALRAHPSPGSASAEGQ
;
A
#
# COMPACT_ATOMS: atom_id res chain seq x y z
N MET A 1 22.28 21.09 20.64
CA MET A 1 20.86 20.72 20.53
C MET A 1 20.35 21.32 19.23
N GLY A 2 20.19 20.51 18.18
CA GLY A 2 19.75 21.00 16.89
C GLY A 2 18.26 21.31 16.92
N ASN A 3 17.88 22.56 16.68
CA ASN A 3 16.50 22.96 16.53
C ASN A 3 15.98 22.34 15.23
N SER A 4 15.40 21.15 15.34
CA SER A 4 14.74 20.51 14.20
C SER A 4 13.57 21.39 13.80
N THR A 5 13.67 22.04 12.63
CA THR A 5 12.60 22.87 12.04
C THR A 5 11.49 22.03 11.41
N ALA A 6 11.58 20.70 11.51
CA ALA A 6 10.54 19.79 11.07
C ALA A 6 9.35 19.91 12.04
N GLN A 7 8.31 20.63 11.61
CA GLN A 7 7.00 20.50 12.25
C GLN A 7 6.51 19.06 12.04
N PRO A 8 6.02 18.39 13.10
CA PRO A 8 5.40 17.09 12.94
C PRO A 8 4.14 17.25 12.07
N LEU A 9 3.98 16.34 11.11
CA LEU A 9 2.79 16.28 10.27
C LEU A 9 1.55 16.09 11.13
N SER A 10 0.44 16.68 10.70
CA SER A 10 -0.86 16.36 11.29
C SER A 10 -1.20 14.88 11.07
N ARG A 11 -2.13 14.37 11.87
CA ARG A 11 -2.63 13.00 11.72
C ARG A 11 -3.19 12.76 10.31
N ASP A 12 -3.92 13.73 9.78
CA ASP A 12 -4.58 13.62 8.49
C ASP A 12 -3.54 13.62 7.36
N GLU A 13 -2.56 14.53 7.39
CA GLU A 13 -1.45 14.54 6.42
C GLU A 13 -0.62 13.24 6.47
N THR A 14 -0.42 12.69 7.68
CA THR A 14 0.29 11.41 7.84
C THR A 14 -0.49 10.27 7.20
N VAL A 15 -1.82 10.24 7.38
CA VAL A 15 -2.69 9.22 6.77
C VAL A 15 -2.68 9.35 5.25
N ASP A 16 -2.77 10.57 4.72
CA ASP A 16 -2.75 10.79 3.27
C ASP A 16 -1.43 10.34 2.63
N ILE A 17 -0.29 10.69 3.22
CA ILE A 17 1.03 10.23 2.75
C ILE A 17 1.13 8.70 2.78
N LEU A 18 0.63 8.06 3.84
CA LEU A 18 0.62 6.61 3.93
C LEU A 18 -0.28 5.98 2.85
N LEU A 19 -1.47 6.54 2.62
CA LEU A 19 -2.39 6.08 1.58
C LEU A 19 -1.78 6.22 0.18
N ASP A 20 -1.11 7.33 -0.10
CA ASP A 20 -0.43 7.59 -1.36
C ASP A 20 0.75 6.65 -1.61
N ALA A 21 1.44 6.21 -0.56
CA ALA A 21 2.49 5.21 -0.66
C ALA A 21 1.97 3.78 -0.92
N LEU A 22 0.71 3.47 -0.56
CA LEU A 22 0.17 2.11 -0.69
C LEU A 22 -0.03 1.67 -2.14
N ASP A 23 -0.47 2.56 -3.02
CA ASP A 23 -0.72 2.19 -4.43
C ASP A 23 0.58 1.82 -5.18
N PRO A 24 1.67 2.62 -5.12
CA PRO A 24 2.96 2.24 -5.67
C PRO A 24 3.52 0.95 -5.06
N TYR A 25 3.33 0.74 -3.74
CA TYR A 25 3.78 -0.48 -3.06
C TYR A 25 3.07 -1.74 -3.58
N ILE A 26 1.74 -1.67 -3.75
CA ILE A 26 0.95 -2.78 -4.33
C ILE A 26 1.38 -3.04 -5.77
N ALA A 27 1.56 -1.99 -6.58
CA ALA A 27 1.99 -2.12 -7.97
C ALA A 27 3.37 -2.78 -8.09
N SER A 28 4.34 -2.35 -7.27
CA SER A 28 5.67 -2.94 -7.19
C SER A 28 5.62 -4.42 -6.80
N THR A 29 4.81 -4.77 -5.80
CA THR A 29 4.66 -6.16 -5.34
C THR A 29 4.10 -7.06 -6.44
N ARG A 30 3.07 -6.60 -7.18
CA ARG A 30 2.52 -7.34 -8.33
C ARG A 30 3.54 -7.53 -9.44
N HIS A 31 4.35 -6.51 -9.73
CA HIS A 31 5.42 -6.63 -10.72
C HIS A 31 6.45 -7.70 -10.33
N ALA A 32 6.90 -7.70 -9.07
CA ALA A 32 7.82 -8.71 -8.56
C ALA A 32 7.24 -10.13 -8.64
N LEU A 33 5.94 -10.30 -8.32
CA LEU A 33 5.26 -11.59 -8.46
C LEU A 33 5.18 -12.05 -9.92
N GLY A 34 4.95 -11.13 -10.87
CA GLY A 34 4.95 -11.46 -12.30
C GLY A 34 6.33 -11.93 -12.80
N LEU A 35 7.41 -11.27 -12.35
CA LEU A 35 8.77 -11.71 -12.64
C LEU A 35 9.04 -13.10 -12.06
N ALA A 36 8.71 -13.30 -10.78
CA ALA A 36 8.87 -14.59 -10.11
C ALA A 36 8.09 -15.70 -10.83
N HIS A 37 6.88 -15.40 -11.30
CA HIS A 37 6.05 -16.36 -12.04
C HIS A 37 6.65 -16.74 -13.39
N THR A 38 7.19 -15.75 -14.10
CA THR A 38 7.91 -15.99 -15.35
C THR A 38 9.12 -16.89 -15.11
N MET A 39 9.94 -16.58 -14.11
CA MET A 39 11.12 -17.39 -13.75
C MET A 39 10.74 -18.79 -13.30
N ALA A 40 9.75 -18.92 -12.44
CA ALA A 40 9.29 -20.21 -11.93
C ALA A 40 8.65 -21.08 -13.02
N THR A 41 7.97 -20.48 -13.99
CA THR A 41 7.43 -21.20 -15.15
C THR A 41 8.54 -21.73 -16.05
N VAL A 42 9.61 -20.96 -16.26
CA VAL A 42 10.78 -21.40 -17.03
C VAL A 42 11.52 -22.55 -16.35
N ILE A 43 11.68 -22.49 -15.03
CA ILE A 43 12.36 -23.54 -14.24
C ILE A 43 11.45 -24.78 -14.09
N GLY A 44 10.14 -24.58 -13.94
CA GLY A 44 9.16 -25.63 -13.67
C GLY A 44 9.29 -26.21 -12.25
N GLY A 45 8.48 -27.25 -11.96
CA GLY A 45 8.61 -28.05 -10.75
C GLY A 45 8.20 -27.36 -9.45
N GLU A 46 8.92 -27.69 -8.36
CA GLU A 46 8.66 -27.19 -7.00
C GLU A 46 8.63 -25.65 -6.88
N PRO A 47 9.54 -24.87 -7.50
CA PRO A 47 9.49 -23.41 -7.47
C PRO A 47 8.15 -22.81 -7.94
N LEU A 48 7.53 -23.39 -8.97
CA LEU A 48 6.22 -22.94 -9.48
C LEU A 48 5.10 -23.25 -8.49
N TYR A 49 5.15 -24.41 -7.84
CA TYR A 49 4.19 -24.78 -6.80
C TYR A 49 4.28 -23.86 -5.57
N LEU A 50 5.49 -23.64 -5.06
CA LEU A 50 5.73 -22.75 -3.92
C LEU A 50 5.28 -21.32 -4.20
N LEU A 51 5.56 -20.82 -5.41
CA LEU A 51 5.12 -19.50 -5.81
C LEU A 51 3.59 -19.38 -5.90
N ASN A 52 2.92 -20.38 -6.45
CA ASN A 52 1.46 -20.37 -6.53
C ASN A 52 0.80 -20.36 -5.14
N ASN A 53 1.36 -21.10 -4.17
CA ASN A 53 0.92 -21.05 -2.79
C ASN A 53 1.14 -19.65 -2.19
N ALA A 54 2.32 -19.05 -2.37
CA ALA A 54 2.62 -17.70 -1.89
C ALA A 54 1.69 -16.63 -2.50
N ILE A 55 1.35 -16.74 -3.78
CA ILE A 55 0.37 -15.84 -4.44
C ILE A 55 -1.02 -16.00 -3.82
N THR A 56 -1.44 -17.24 -3.58
CA THR A 56 -2.76 -17.55 -2.99
C THR A 56 -2.89 -16.92 -1.60
N ASP A 57 -1.83 -16.95 -0.79
CA ASP A 57 -1.79 -16.32 0.54
C ASP A 57 -1.75 -14.79 0.50
N TYR A 58 -1.16 -14.21 -0.55
CA TYR A 58 -1.01 -12.76 -0.71
C TYR A 58 -2.31 -12.08 -1.17
N GLN A 59 -3.07 -12.70 -2.08
CA GLN A 59 -4.26 -12.10 -2.71
C GLN A 59 -5.32 -11.58 -1.71
N PRO A 60 -5.68 -12.31 -0.62
CA PRO A 60 -6.65 -11.80 0.36
C PRO A 60 -6.13 -10.55 1.08
N ARG A 61 -4.83 -10.52 1.42
CA ARG A 61 -4.19 -9.39 2.12
C ARG A 61 -4.16 -8.16 1.24
N GLU A 62 -3.77 -8.33 -0.02
CA GLU A 62 -3.77 -7.26 -1.01
C GLU A 62 -5.16 -6.67 -1.21
N ARG A 63 -6.19 -7.52 -1.31
CA ARG A 63 -7.59 -7.09 -1.43
C ARG A 63 -8.04 -6.27 -0.23
N LEU A 64 -7.68 -6.69 0.98
CA LEU A 64 -8.01 -6.00 2.22
C LEU A 64 -7.36 -4.61 2.27
N VAL A 65 -6.06 -4.51 1.96
CA VAL A 65 -5.33 -3.23 1.93
C VAL A 65 -5.97 -2.27 0.94
N ARG A 66 -6.30 -2.74 -0.27
CA ARG A 66 -6.95 -1.90 -1.29
C ARG A 66 -8.33 -1.41 -0.85
N SER A 67 -9.15 -2.29 -0.26
CA SER A 67 -10.47 -1.92 0.23
C SER A 67 -10.40 -0.91 1.38
N ALA A 68 -9.48 -1.11 2.32
CA ALA A 68 -9.25 -0.18 3.43
C ALA A 68 -8.74 1.18 2.93
N SER A 69 -7.75 1.19 2.03
CA SER A 69 -7.23 2.42 1.41
C SER A 69 -8.35 3.21 0.71
N ARG A 70 -9.18 2.52 -0.10
CA ARG A 70 -10.32 3.16 -0.76
C ARG A 70 -11.35 3.73 0.23
N ALA A 71 -11.65 3.00 1.30
CA ALA A 71 -12.59 3.46 2.33
C ALA A 71 -12.05 4.69 3.07
N LEU A 72 -10.77 4.70 3.40
CA LEU A 72 -10.11 5.84 4.06
C LEU A 72 -10.10 7.08 3.17
N ARG A 73 -9.80 6.95 1.87
CA ARG A 73 -9.87 8.07 0.91
C ARG A 73 -11.29 8.58 0.66
N ALA A 74 -12.31 7.73 0.80
CA ALA A 74 -13.71 8.10 0.59
C ALA A 74 -14.32 8.88 1.77
N HIS A 75 -13.69 8.81 2.94
CA HIS A 75 -14.11 9.52 4.15
C HIS A 75 -13.02 10.53 4.56
N PRO A 76 -12.93 11.69 3.90
CA PRO A 76 -12.04 12.76 4.37
C PRO A 76 -12.42 13.13 5.81
N SER A 77 -11.40 13.23 6.67
CA SER A 77 -11.54 13.61 8.07
C SER A 77 -12.35 14.92 8.20
N PRO A 78 -13.35 15.00 9.09
CA PRO A 78 -14.19 16.19 9.24
C PRO A 78 -13.43 17.46 9.68
N GLY A 79 -12.13 17.37 9.95
CA GLY A 79 -11.27 18.50 10.34
C GLY A 79 -10.87 19.44 9.19
N SER A 80 -10.94 19.02 7.93
CA SER A 80 -10.49 19.86 6.80
C SER A 80 -11.52 20.89 6.31
N ALA A 81 -12.78 20.80 6.73
CA ALA A 81 -13.85 21.71 6.29
C ALA A 81 -14.12 22.90 7.24
N SER A 82 -13.34 23.05 8.33
CA SER A 82 -13.58 24.08 9.37
C SER A 82 -12.51 25.16 9.48
N ALA A 83 -11.53 25.21 8.57
CA ALA A 83 -10.45 26.21 8.61
C ALA A 83 -10.66 27.41 7.66
N GLU A 84 -11.77 27.49 6.92
CA GLU A 84 -12.13 28.63 6.07
C GLU A 84 -13.44 29.24 6.58
N GLY A 85 -13.36 30.06 7.62
CA GLY A 85 -14.55 30.70 8.18
C GLY A 85 -14.29 31.46 9.48
N GLN A 86 -13.38 32.44 9.44
CA GLN A 86 -13.34 33.56 10.37
C GLN A 86 -13.07 34.85 9.60
#